data_AF-A0A8B6DUM5-F1
#
_entry.id   AF-A0A8B6DUM5-F1
#
_cell.length_a   1.000
_cell.length_b   1.000
_cell.length_c   1.000
_cell.angle_alpha   90.00
_cell.angle_beta   90.00
_cell.angle_gamma   90.00
#
_symmetry.space_group_name_H-M   'P 1'
#
loop_
_entity.id
_entity.type
_entity.pdbx_description
1 polymer ?
#
loop_
_entity_poly.entity_id
_entity_poly.type
_entity_poly.pdbx_seq_one_letter_code
_entity_poly.pdbx_strand_id
1 'polypeptide(L)'
;MTSEMGELGVDVDIDDDETHLGRARSRSVTKKALKRKREQSMEVDTKSRSRSRSRTVPRDQSGVRDPVMAKKVKKIAMNAQKARNHQARKGEGDRVILDMKPKHLFAGKRKQGKTDRR
;
A
#
# COMPACT_ATOMS: atom_id res chain seq x y z
N MET A 1 -38.77 -46.10 3.69
CA MET A 1 -37.73 -47.02 4.17
C MET A 1 -38.15 -47.78 5.43
N THR A 2 -38.28 -47.16 6.61
CA THR A 2 -38.66 -47.92 7.83
C THR A 2 -40.04 -48.56 7.73
N SER A 3 -41.04 -47.83 7.23
CA SER A 3 -42.39 -48.37 7.04
C SER A 3 -42.48 -49.48 5.98
N GLU A 4 -41.69 -49.41 4.91
CA GLU A 4 -41.68 -50.41 3.82
C GLU A 4 -40.95 -51.69 4.22
N MET A 5 -39.92 -51.58 5.08
CA MET A 5 -39.16 -52.73 5.59
C MET A 5 -39.93 -53.47 6.69
N GLY A 6 -40.70 -52.75 7.52
CA GLY A 6 -41.61 -53.36 8.49
C GLY A 6 -42.74 -54.17 7.84
N GLU A 7 -43.22 -53.74 6.66
CA GLU A 7 -44.25 -54.47 5.89
C GLU A 7 -43.72 -55.80 5.31
N LEU A 8 -42.40 -55.91 5.13
CA LEU A 8 -41.69 -57.14 4.74
C LEU A 8 -41.26 -58.00 5.96
N GLY A 9 -41.69 -57.63 7.17
CA GLY A 9 -41.44 -58.39 8.40
C GLY A 9 -40.05 -58.19 9.01
N VAL A 10 -39.37 -57.09 8.70
CA VAL A 10 -38.07 -56.73 9.29
C VAL A 10 -38.24 -55.54 10.22
N ASP A 11 -38.02 -55.77 11.52
CA ASP A 11 -38.02 -54.72 12.54
C ASP A 11 -36.74 -53.88 12.41
N VAL A 12 -36.88 -52.64 11.94
CA VAL A 12 -35.76 -51.70 11.77
C VAL A 12 -35.99 -50.48 12.66
N ASP A 13 -35.35 -50.49 13.83
CA ASP A 13 -35.38 -49.37 14.78
C ASP A 13 -34.36 -48.30 14.37
N ILE A 14 -34.80 -47.04 14.33
CA ILE A 14 -33.96 -45.89 13.91
C ILE A 14 -32.87 -45.59 14.96
N ASP A 15 -33.10 -45.98 16.20
CA ASP A 15 -32.24 -45.73 17.35
C ASP A 15 -31.26 -46.87 17.64
N ASP A 16 -31.28 -47.96 16.85
CA ASP A 16 -30.32 -49.05 16.97
C ASP A 16 -28.96 -48.68 16.35
N ASP A 17 -27.90 -48.78 17.16
CA ASP A 17 -26.52 -48.42 16.80
C ASP A 17 -25.92 -49.30 15.68
N GLU A 18 -26.50 -50.47 15.43
CA GLU A 18 -26.09 -51.38 14.34
C GLU A 18 -26.62 -50.94 12.97
N THR A 19 -27.64 -50.07 12.93
CA THR A 19 -28.21 -49.57 11.67
C THR A 19 -27.68 -48.17 11.36
N HIS A 20 -27.15 -47.97 10.14
CA HIS A 20 -26.64 -46.66 9.73
C HIS A 20 -27.76 -45.67 9.33
N LEU A 21 -29.02 -45.92 9.69
CA LEU A 21 -30.18 -45.11 9.32
C LEU A 21 -30.32 -43.85 10.18
N GLY A 22 -29.99 -43.91 11.49
CA GLY A 22 -30.03 -42.75 12.39
C GLY A 22 -28.92 -41.72 12.17
N ARG A 23 -27.89 -42.06 11.38
CA ARG A 23 -26.78 -41.15 11.09
C ARG A 23 -27.18 -40.14 10.02
N ALA A 24 -27.92 -39.11 10.41
CA ALA A 24 -28.03 -37.89 9.62
C ALA A 24 -26.61 -37.37 9.34
N ARG A 25 -26.08 -37.65 8.15
CA ARG A 25 -24.80 -37.09 7.68
C ARG A 25 -24.88 -35.59 7.90
N SER A 26 -24.08 -35.07 8.82
CA SER A 26 -23.96 -33.65 9.05
C SER A 26 -23.58 -33.01 7.72
N ARG A 27 -24.55 -32.33 7.08
CA ARG A 27 -24.26 -31.50 5.91
C ARG A 27 -23.18 -30.53 6.37
N SER A 28 -22.03 -30.55 5.71
CA SER A 28 -20.91 -29.68 6.04
C SER A 28 -21.44 -28.25 6.13
N VAL A 29 -21.54 -27.72 7.35
CA VAL A 29 -21.87 -26.32 7.56
C VAL A 29 -20.69 -25.57 6.98
N THR A 30 -20.81 -25.12 5.73
CA THR A 30 -19.87 -24.17 5.15
C THR A 30 -19.77 -23.04 6.16
N LYS A 31 -18.61 -22.89 6.80
CA LYS A 31 -18.39 -21.83 7.78
C LYS A 31 -18.78 -20.52 7.09
N LYS A 32 -19.90 -19.93 7.49
CA LYS A 32 -20.31 -18.61 7.03
C LYS A 32 -19.12 -17.69 7.30
N ALA A 33 -18.52 -17.12 6.26
CA ALA A 33 -17.36 -16.27 6.42
C ALA A 33 -17.75 -15.14 7.39
N LEU A 34 -17.18 -15.14 8.60
CA LEU A 34 -17.32 -14.02 9.52
C LEU A 34 -16.69 -12.82 8.82
N LYS A 35 -17.52 -11.97 8.21
CA LYS A 35 -17.11 -10.62 7.85
C LYS A 35 -16.79 -9.93 9.18
N ARG A 36 -15.50 -9.84 9.51
CA ARG A 36 -15.02 -9.10 10.70
C ARG A 36 -15.62 -7.69 10.64
N LYS A 37 -16.40 -7.30 11.66
CA LYS A 37 -16.84 -5.92 11.83
C LYS A 37 -15.59 -5.05 11.94
N ARG A 38 -15.45 -4.12 11.00
CA ARG A 38 -14.32 -3.23 10.83
C ARG A 38 -14.50 -2.02 11.73
N GLU A 39 -14.56 -2.24 13.03
CA GLU A 39 -14.73 -1.17 13.99
C GLU A 39 -13.71 -1.44 15.11
N GLN A 40 -12.66 -0.63 15.17
CA GLN A 40 -11.65 -0.57 16.24
C GLN A 40 -10.45 -1.55 16.22
N SER A 41 -9.91 -1.88 15.05
CA SER A 41 -8.47 -2.21 14.97
C SER A 41 -7.77 -1.18 14.10
N MET A 42 -7.07 -0.22 14.72
CA MET A 42 -6.11 0.62 14.00
C MET A 42 -5.10 -0.32 13.32
N GLU A 43 -4.96 -0.15 12.01
CA GLU A 43 -4.01 -0.82 11.13
C GLU A 43 -4.12 -2.35 11.08
N VAL A 44 -5.08 -2.82 10.27
CA VAL A 44 -4.90 -4.09 9.58
C VAL A 44 -3.79 -3.88 8.57
N ASP A 45 -2.62 -4.47 8.80
CA ASP A 45 -1.53 -4.60 7.83
C ASP A 45 -2.04 -5.41 6.63
N THR A 46 -2.80 -4.73 5.78
CA THR A 46 -3.43 -5.24 4.55
C THR A 46 -2.54 -4.95 3.35
N LYS A 47 -1.22 -4.79 3.57
CA LYS A 47 -0.29 -5.02 2.49
C LYS A 47 -0.38 -6.50 2.14
N SER A 48 -1.06 -6.75 1.03
CA SER A 48 -1.03 -7.99 0.27
C SER A 48 0.32 -8.67 0.48
N ARG A 49 0.25 -9.94 0.91
CA ARG A 49 1.34 -10.87 1.23
C ARG A 49 2.21 -11.21 0.01
N SER A 50 2.38 -10.28 -0.94
CA SER A 50 3.07 -10.45 -2.22
C SER A 50 4.41 -9.70 -2.33
N ARG A 51 4.77 -8.84 -1.36
CA ARG A 51 6.18 -8.45 -1.20
C ARG A 51 6.85 -9.37 -0.19
N SER A 52 7.23 -10.54 -0.68
CA SER A 52 8.24 -11.40 -0.08
C SER A 52 9.45 -10.58 0.41
N ARG A 53 9.52 -10.36 1.73
CA ARG A 53 10.75 -10.34 2.53
C ARG A 53 11.93 -9.45 2.08
N SER A 54 11.72 -8.21 1.63
CA SER A 54 12.76 -7.20 1.91
C SER A 54 12.61 -6.79 3.39
N ARG A 55 13.19 -7.59 4.31
CA ARG A 55 13.24 -7.30 5.76
C ARG A 55 14.17 -6.13 6.09
N THR A 56 14.60 -5.38 5.09
CA THR A 56 15.51 -4.27 5.25
C THR A 56 14.72 -3.06 5.73
N VAL A 57 15.14 -2.52 6.87
CA VAL A 57 14.67 -1.22 7.35
C VAL A 57 14.85 -0.19 6.21
N PRO A 58 13.89 0.71 5.97
CA PRO A 58 14.05 1.79 5.02
C PRO A 58 15.37 2.55 5.20
N ARG A 59 16.00 2.97 4.10
CA ARG A 59 17.35 3.59 4.13
C ARG A 59 17.41 4.87 4.96
N ASP A 60 16.30 5.59 5.07
CA ASP A 60 16.15 6.79 5.89
C ASP A 60 16.13 6.50 7.40
N GLN A 61 15.90 5.25 7.79
CA GLN A 61 15.75 4.81 9.18
C GLN A 61 16.88 3.87 9.62
N SER A 62 17.47 3.10 8.71
CA SER A 62 18.45 2.05 9.03
C SER A 62 19.70 2.55 9.77
N GLY A 63 20.04 3.84 9.63
CA GLY A 63 21.19 4.46 10.30
C GLY A 63 20.85 5.26 11.57
N VAL A 64 19.59 5.28 12.01
CA VAL A 64 19.15 6.10 13.14
C VAL A 64 18.68 5.21 14.29
N ARG A 65 19.22 5.44 15.48
CA ARG A 65 18.97 4.60 16.66
C ARG A 65 17.53 4.68 17.17
N ASP A 66 17.03 5.91 17.39
CA ASP A 66 15.77 6.17 18.09
C ASP A 66 14.75 6.91 17.20
N PRO A 67 13.44 6.67 17.37
CA PRO A 67 12.40 7.38 16.61
C PRO A 67 12.37 8.89 16.90
N VAL A 68 12.79 9.30 18.10
CA VAL A 68 12.95 10.72 18.47
C VAL A 68 14.04 11.37 17.62
N MET A 69 15.16 10.66 17.43
CA MET A 69 16.26 11.13 16.60
C MET A 69 15.85 11.20 15.12
N ALA A 70 15.09 10.22 14.63
CA ALA A 70 14.57 10.24 13.26
C ALA A 70 13.69 11.48 13.00
N LYS A 71 12.82 11.85 13.95
CA LYS A 71 12.02 13.09 13.86
C LYS A 71 12.91 14.34 13.84
N LYS A 72 13.99 14.38 14.63
CA LYS A 72 14.95 15.49 14.65
C LYS A 72 15.68 15.61 13.31
N VAL A 73 16.18 14.51 12.77
CA VAL A 73 16.87 14.47 11.46
C VAL A 73 15.95 14.98 10.35
N LYS A 74 14.67 14.55 10.35
CA LYS A 74 13.68 15.04 9.38
C LYS A 74 13.48 16.57 9.45
N LYS A 75 13.44 17.15 10.66
CA LYS A 75 13.36 18.61 10.84
C LYS A 75 14.61 19.32 10.32
N ILE A 76 15.80 18.77 10.56
CA ILE A 76 17.06 19.33 10.05
C ILE A 76 17.06 19.32 8.52
N ALA A 77 16.63 18.21 7.90
CA ALA A 77 16.53 18.10 6.44
C ALA A 77 15.58 19.14 5.83
N MET A 78 14.39 19.33 6.43
CA MET A 78 13.43 20.37 6.00
C MET A 78 14.01 21.78 6.14
N ASN A 79 14.74 22.06 7.22
CA ASN A 79 15.40 23.35 7.42
C ASN A 79 16.51 23.59 6.39
N ALA A 80 17.31 22.58 6.06
CA ALA A 80 18.38 22.69 5.06
C ALA A 80 17.84 23.01 3.65
N GLN A 81 16.63 22.56 3.33
CA GLN A 81 16.00 22.84 2.03
C GLN A 81 15.45 24.29 1.91
N LYS A 82 15.28 25.02 3.01
CA LYS A 82 14.65 26.36 3.02
C LYS A 82 15.31 27.35 2.07
N ALA A 83 16.65 27.40 2.02
CA ALA A 83 17.35 28.34 1.15
C ALA A 83 17.05 28.11 -0.34
N ARG A 84 16.99 26.85 -0.78
CA ARG A 84 16.62 26.50 -2.17
C ARG A 84 15.14 26.76 -2.45
N ASN A 85 14.26 26.49 -1.49
CA ASN A 85 12.83 26.76 -1.64
C ASN A 85 12.55 28.26 -1.73
N HIS A 86 13.29 29.09 -0.99
CA HIS A 86 13.22 30.55 -1.11
C HIS A 86 13.66 31.03 -2.50
N GLN A 87 14.61 30.37 -3.13
CA GLN A 87 15.02 30.61 -4.51
C GLN A 87 14.07 29.94 -5.55
N ALA A 88 12.94 29.36 -5.10
CA ALA A 88 11.96 28.67 -5.94
C ALA A 88 12.55 27.57 -6.85
N ARG A 89 13.64 26.91 -6.40
CA ARG A 89 14.25 25.81 -7.17
C ARG A 89 13.36 24.56 -7.13
N LYS A 90 13.33 23.80 -8.23
CA LYS A 90 12.51 22.59 -8.35
C LYS A 90 12.94 21.46 -7.40
N GLY A 91 14.22 21.44 -7.02
CA GLY A 91 14.81 20.40 -6.17
C GLY A 91 16.31 20.61 -6.00
N GLU A 92 17.00 19.59 -5.50
CA GLU A 92 18.46 19.64 -5.31
C GLU A 92 19.25 19.39 -6.61
N GLY A 93 18.60 18.74 -7.58
CA GLY A 93 19.13 18.59 -8.94
C GLY A 93 19.09 19.88 -9.75
N ASP A 94 18.29 20.87 -9.33
CA ASP A 94 18.13 22.13 -10.05
C ASP A 94 19.29 23.10 -9.73
N ARG A 95 20.38 22.94 -10.48
CA ARG A 95 21.61 23.74 -10.39
C ARG A 95 21.87 24.57 -11.65
N VAL A 96 20.83 24.87 -12.42
CA VAL A 96 20.96 25.66 -13.66
C VAL A 96 21.34 27.11 -13.31
N ILE A 97 22.31 27.64 -14.04
CA ILE A 97 22.68 29.06 -14.01
C ILE A 97 22.07 29.69 -15.25
N LEU A 98 21.15 30.63 -15.05
CA LEU A 98 20.52 31.35 -16.16
C LEU A 98 21.43 32.45 -16.67
N ASP A 99 21.40 32.67 -17.98
CA ASP A 99 22.05 33.84 -18.57
C ASP A 99 21.18 35.07 -18.35
N MET A 100 21.50 35.82 -17.29
CA MET A 100 20.76 37.03 -16.92
C MET A 100 21.04 38.20 -17.88
N LYS A 101 22.18 38.17 -18.59
CA LYS A 101 22.60 39.26 -19.49
C LYS A 101 23.08 38.72 -20.83
N PRO A 102 22.17 38.17 -21.65
CA PRO A 102 22.54 37.56 -22.90
C PRO A 102 23.10 38.59 -23.89
N LYS A 103 24.26 38.27 -24.47
CA LYS A 103 25.02 39.16 -25.35
C LYS A 103 24.19 39.72 -26.51
N HIS A 104 23.36 38.90 -27.14
CA HIS A 104 22.54 39.31 -28.30
C HIS A 104 21.47 40.37 -27.98
N LEU A 105 21.18 40.61 -26.69
CA LEU A 105 20.30 41.70 -26.26
C LEU A 105 21.08 42.98 -25.95
N PHE A 106 22.30 42.86 -25.44
CA PHE A 106 23.07 43.99 -24.88
C PHE A 106 24.26 44.43 -25.72
N ALA A 107 24.61 43.69 -26.79
CA ALA A 107 25.72 44.01 -27.66
C ALA A 107 25.23 44.37 -29.07
N GLY A 108 25.89 45.35 -29.68
CA GLY A 108 25.60 45.81 -31.04
C GLY A 108 24.54 46.92 -31.09
N LYS A 109 24.38 47.51 -32.27
CA LYS A 109 23.35 48.51 -32.58
C LYS A 109 22.61 48.07 -33.83
N ARG A 110 21.29 48.34 -33.87
CA ARG A 110 20.48 48.09 -35.06
C ARG A 110 20.92 49.03 -36.18
N LYS A 111 21.26 48.46 -37.34
CA LYS A 111 21.59 49.21 -38.56
C LYS A 111 20.37 49.28 -39.48
N GLN A 112 20.48 50.05 -40.57
CA GLN A 112 19.47 50.09 -41.61
C GLN A 112 19.51 48.79 -42.44
N GLY A 113 18.35 48.18 -42.72
CA GLY A 113 18.23 46.89 -43.39
C GLY A 113 17.71 45.78 -42.47
N LYS A 114 18.28 44.58 -42.58
CA LYS A 114 17.85 43.38 -41.86
C LYS A 114 18.03 43.52 -40.35
N THR A 115 17.04 43.04 -39.59
CA THR A 115 17.05 42.99 -38.12
C THR A 115 17.30 41.57 -37.62
N ASP A 116 17.89 41.46 -36.43
CA ASP A 116 18.21 40.15 -35.80
C ASP A 116 16.97 39.43 -35.25
N ARG A 117 15.91 40.18 -34.96
CA ARG A 117 14.65 39.70 -34.39
C ARG A 117 13.47 40.25 -35.20
N ARG A 118 12.37 39.51 -35.18
CA ARG A 118 11.12 39.86 -35.88
C ARG A 118 10.34 40.93 -35.12
#